data_AF-A0A8S4A3R5-F1
#
_entry.id   AF-A0A8S4A3R5-F1
#
_cell.length_a   1.000
_cell.length_b   1.000
_cell.length_c   1.000
_cell.angle_alpha   90.00
_cell.angle_beta   90.00
_cell.angle_gamma   90.00
#
_symmetry.space_group_name_H-M   'P 1'
#
loop_
_entity.id
_entity.type
_entity.pdbx_description
1 polymer ?
#
loop_
_entity_poly.entity_id
_entity_poly.type
_entity_poly.pdbx_seq_one_letter_code
_entity_poly.pdbx_strand_id
1 'polypeptide(L)'
;MSSTVAAQIMRQADAVKNTMSESGKAFSELWVTRQKLEDLYKKMLLLDLEYALDKKVEQELWNHAFKNQINTLQTQAKDRQNPKKAEAQASLNLFLETASGFYLQFLQMICSTFKLDLPFRRRSAAFGIMRENTINYKNIMTPKKSSCLYICCHCLVHLGDIARYRQQMEQAQTYYRHAANLSPNNGQPYNQLAILEASRGDKLSTVFYYIRSLAVRHPFPVAATNLEKFYSKLIKDTRSDFDGANLTMSEIITAFLQFEALLHMSTGLDRADSLKTKIITGLGNHIRSQTVSSAHLTGIVAISVFALHRAQNDTTDSGDAVRKVNFSADEKWCVQIHIAFSAKLLETMLLHTPKEDNKARDFLTLPAIKVLIDWLFLNKDVLQKKEFINTSIWCDLCKLLNTLQWLLNDSNKPVDVTNFEDTPLPEDTDLRCFQPLEPTYSCYNFSKAFSEDLTPARERDLRCQRLVAHGKWLAQDLSQLKLVIYQPTKSIRNQFSTQKAAQATDNNQVPQKPPQRQNVAMQ
;
A
#
# COMPACT_ATOMS: atom_id res chain seq x y z
N MET A 1 21.81 -25.87 -28.72
CA MET A 1 23.01 -26.16 -27.90
C MET A 1 22.91 -25.59 -26.48
N SER A 2 22.34 -24.40 -26.22
CA SER A 2 22.20 -23.88 -24.84
C SER A 2 21.26 -24.72 -23.96
N SER A 3 20.14 -25.23 -24.49
CA SER A 3 19.20 -26.07 -23.72
C SER A 3 19.84 -27.35 -23.17
N THR A 4 20.82 -27.91 -23.89
CA THR A 4 21.54 -29.13 -23.49
C THR A 4 22.47 -28.87 -22.30
N VAL A 5 23.11 -27.68 -22.26
CA VAL A 5 23.99 -27.26 -21.17
C VAL A 5 23.18 -26.89 -19.92
N ALA A 6 22.09 -26.14 -20.08
CA ALA A 6 21.17 -25.82 -18.99
C ALA A 6 20.60 -27.10 -18.33
N ALA A 7 20.13 -28.06 -19.13
CA ALA A 7 19.63 -29.34 -18.62
C ALA A 7 20.71 -30.18 -17.93
N GLN A 8 21.98 -30.11 -18.37
CA GLN A 8 23.08 -30.78 -17.69
C GLN A 8 23.40 -30.14 -16.34
N ILE A 9 23.41 -28.81 -16.25
CA ILE A 9 23.63 -28.09 -14.99
C ILE A 9 22.51 -28.42 -13.99
N MET A 10 21.26 -28.45 -14.44
CA MET A 10 20.13 -28.85 -13.57
C MET A 10 20.27 -30.27 -13.04
N ARG A 11 20.61 -31.25 -13.89
CA ARG A 11 20.85 -32.63 -13.44
C ARG A 11 21.97 -32.72 -12.40
N GLN A 12 23.04 -31.94 -12.57
CA GLN A 12 24.11 -31.85 -11.57
C GLN A 12 23.63 -31.22 -10.27
N ALA A 13 22.82 -30.14 -10.35
CA ALA A 13 22.27 -29.47 -9.18
C ALA A 13 21.34 -30.39 -8.39
N ASP A 14 20.46 -31.15 -9.07
CA ASP A 14 19.58 -32.12 -8.43
C ASP A 14 20.35 -33.26 -7.75
N ALA A 15 21.41 -33.77 -8.38
CA ALA A 15 22.28 -34.76 -7.76
C ALA A 15 22.96 -34.23 -6.49
N VAL A 16 23.50 -33.00 -6.54
CA VAL A 16 24.12 -32.34 -5.38
C VAL A 16 23.07 -32.08 -4.29
N LYS A 17 21.87 -31.62 -4.65
CA LYS A 17 20.76 -31.38 -3.72
C LYS A 17 20.37 -32.65 -2.97
N ASN A 18 20.20 -33.76 -3.68
CA ASN A 18 19.84 -35.05 -3.07
C ASN A 18 20.90 -35.52 -2.06
N THR A 19 22.18 -35.26 -2.36
CA THR A 19 23.26 -35.61 -1.43
C THR A 19 23.25 -34.77 -0.14
N MET A 20 22.60 -33.60 -0.11
CA MET A 20 22.47 -32.80 1.12
C MET A 20 21.39 -33.33 2.08
N SER A 21 20.46 -34.15 1.58
CA SER A 21 19.39 -34.75 2.38
C SER A 21 19.79 -36.08 3.04
N GLU A 22 20.96 -36.62 2.70
CA GLU A 22 21.49 -37.86 3.27
C GLU A 22 21.96 -37.62 4.73
N SER A 23 21.39 -38.37 5.67
CA SER A 23 21.77 -38.33 7.09
C SER A 23 23.18 -38.87 7.32
N GLY A 24 23.99 -38.17 8.13
CA GLY A 24 25.29 -38.67 8.60
C GLY A 24 26.54 -37.95 8.06
N LYS A 25 26.39 -36.90 7.23
CA LYS A 25 27.53 -36.14 6.68
C LYS A 25 28.16 -35.20 7.69
N ALA A 26 29.49 -35.07 7.58
CA ALA A 26 30.24 -34.12 8.38
C ALA A 26 29.88 -32.67 8.00
N PHE A 27 30.03 -31.74 8.94
CA PHE A 27 29.74 -30.31 8.72
C PHE A 27 30.54 -29.71 7.54
N SER A 28 31.81 -30.09 7.39
CA SER A 28 32.67 -29.66 6.28
C SER A 28 32.18 -30.15 4.92
N GLU A 29 31.69 -31.39 4.84
CA GLU A 29 31.15 -31.97 3.60
C GLU A 29 29.84 -31.29 3.20
N LEU A 30 28.97 -31.01 4.16
CA LEU A 30 27.74 -30.26 3.93
C LEU A 30 28.02 -28.83 3.45
N TRP A 31 29.07 -28.19 3.99
CA TRP A 31 29.51 -26.87 3.54
C TRP A 31 29.95 -26.86 2.07
N VAL A 32 30.85 -27.78 1.70
CA VAL A 32 31.36 -27.89 0.32
C VAL A 32 30.24 -28.23 -0.66
N THR A 33 29.36 -29.16 -0.27
CA THR A 33 28.21 -29.58 -1.09
C THR A 33 27.26 -28.39 -1.33
N ARG A 34 26.99 -27.61 -0.29
CA ARG A 34 26.18 -26.39 -0.39
C ARG A 34 26.80 -25.36 -1.32
N GLN A 35 28.09 -25.07 -1.17
CA GLN A 35 28.79 -24.11 -2.04
C GLN A 35 28.74 -24.53 -3.52
N LYS A 36 28.88 -25.84 -3.79
CA LYS A 36 28.71 -26.39 -5.14
C LYS A 36 27.29 -26.20 -5.67
N LEU A 37 26.27 -26.38 -4.84
CA LEU A 37 24.87 -26.14 -5.21
C LEU A 37 24.63 -24.66 -5.54
N GLU A 38 25.13 -23.76 -4.69
CA GLU A 38 25.07 -22.31 -4.89
C GLU A 38 25.68 -21.90 -6.23
N ASP A 39 26.86 -22.43 -6.57
CA ASP A 39 27.54 -22.13 -7.83
C ASP A 39 26.78 -22.65 -9.05
N LEU A 40 26.20 -23.85 -8.98
CA LEU A 40 25.40 -24.42 -10.06
C LEU A 40 24.14 -23.62 -10.33
N TYR A 41 23.38 -23.28 -9.28
CA TYR A 41 22.16 -22.47 -9.43
C TYR A 41 22.45 -21.03 -9.86
N LYS A 42 23.50 -20.40 -9.31
CA LYS A 42 23.97 -19.09 -9.76
C LYS A 42 24.34 -19.11 -11.24
N LYS A 43 25.07 -20.14 -11.69
CA LYS A 43 25.43 -20.31 -13.10
C LYS A 43 24.19 -20.47 -13.99
N MET A 44 23.22 -21.26 -13.56
CA MET A 44 21.97 -21.48 -14.30
C MET A 44 21.18 -20.17 -14.46
N LEU A 45 21.00 -19.42 -13.37
CA LEU A 45 20.28 -18.13 -13.36
C LEU A 45 20.95 -17.04 -14.23
N LEU A 46 22.27 -17.11 -14.42
CA LEU A 46 23.00 -16.16 -15.27
C LEU A 46 23.11 -16.59 -16.73
N LEU A 47 23.03 -17.89 -17.01
CA LEU A 47 23.15 -18.45 -18.38
C LEU A 47 21.83 -18.41 -19.14
N ASP A 48 20.73 -18.84 -18.51
CA ASP A 48 19.41 -18.92 -19.10
C ASP A 48 18.34 -18.69 -18.01
N LEU A 49 18.07 -17.40 -17.78
CA LEU A 49 17.17 -16.95 -16.71
C LEU A 49 15.74 -17.43 -16.93
N GLU A 50 15.24 -17.44 -18.17
CA GLU A 50 13.85 -17.86 -18.44
C GLU A 50 13.64 -19.33 -18.07
N TYR A 51 14.58 -20.20 -18.47
CA TYR A 51 14.53 -21.61 -18.08
C TYR A 51 14.72 -21.80 -16.57
N ALA A 52 15.63 -21.04 -15.94
CA ALA A 52 15.87 -21.13 -14.51
C ALA A 52 14.62 -20.75 -13.70
N LEU A 53 13.90 -19.69 -14.09
CA LEU A 53 12.67 -19.25 -13.45
C LEU A 53 11.52 -20.24 -13.68
N ASP A 54 11.40 -20.82 -14.89
CA ASP A 54 10.43 -21.90 -15.17
C ASP A 54 10.63 -23.10 -14.23
N LYS A 55 11.90 -23.44 -13.95
CA LYS A 55 12.28 -24.51 -13.02
C LYS A 55 12.36 -24.07 -11.55
N LYS A 56 11.99 -22.83 -11.23
CA LYS A 56 12.01 -22.28 -9.86
C LYS A 56 13.38 -22.39 -9.17
N VAL A 57 14.46 -22.25 -9.94
CA VAL A 57 15.83 -22.41 -9.47
C VAL A 57 16.16 -21.41 -8.36
N GLU A 58 15.64 -20.19 -8.43
CA GLU A 58 15.80 -19.15 -7.41
C GLU A 58 15.16 -19.54 -6.07
N GLN A 59 13.98 -20.19 -6.10
CA GLN A 59 13.33 -20.69 -4.90
C GLN A 59 14.10 -21.87 -4.30
N GLU A 60 14.57 -22.79 -5.14
CA GLU A 60 15.38 -23.93 -4.71
C GLU A 60 16.70 -23.48 -4.08
N LEU A 61 17.36 -22.48 -4.68
CA LEU A 61 18.56 -21.84 -4.15
C LEU A 61 18.30 -21.27 -2.74
N TRP A 62 17.28 -20.43 -2.58
CA TRP A 62 16.96 -19.89 -1.26
C TRP A 62 16.66 -20.99 -0.25
N ASN A 63 15.79 -21.94 -0.58
CA ASN A 63 15.30 -22.93 0.37
C ASN A 63 16.41 -23.91 0.79
N HIS A 64 17.12 -24.51 -0.16
CA HIS A 64 18.06 -25.60 0.10
C HIS A 64 19.46 -25.12 0.47
N ALA A 65 19.94 -24.01 -0.11
CA ALA A 65 21.25 -23.50 0.24
C ALA A 65 21.21 -22.68 1.54
N PHE A 66 20.16 -21.87 1.77
CA PHE A 66 20.15 -20.89 2.86
C PHE A 66 19.08 -21.17 3.92
N LYS A 67 17.80 -21.09 3.58
CA LYS A 67 16.66 -21.06 4.51
C LYS A 67 16.63 -22.25 5.45
N ASN A 68 16.82 -23.47 4.94
CA ASN A 68 16.81 -24.68 5.77
C ASN A 68 17.90 -24.64 6.85
N GLN A 69 19.12 -24.26 6.47
CA GLN A 69 20.23 -24.12 7.42
C GLN A 69 19.99 -22.98 8.41
N ILE A 70 19.46 -21.83 7.96
CA ILE A 70 19.10 -20.70 8.83
C ILE A 70 18.09 -21.16 9.88
N ASN A 71 17.03 -21.87 9.46
CA ASN A 71 16.00 -22.37 10.37
C ASN A 71 16.58 -23.35 11.41
N THR A 72 17.42 -24.28 10.99
CA THR A 72 18.09 -25.22 11.90
C THR A 72 18.95 -24.48 12.94
N LEU A 73 19.78 -23.53 12.50
CA LEU A 73 20.63 -22.74 13.37
C LEU A 73 19.83 -21.82 14.30
N GLN A 74 18.73 -21.21 13.81
CA GLN A 74 17.83 -20.40 14.63
C GLN A 74 17.15 -21.23 15.72
N THR A 75 16.70 -22.45 15.41
CA THR A 75 16.13 -23.37 16.40
C THR A 75 17.16 -23.72 17.47
N GLN A 76 18.38 -24.09 17.06
CA GLN A 76 19.48 -24.41 17.98
C GLN A 76 19.91 -23.22 18.84
N ALA A 77 19.90 -22.00 18.29
CA ALA A 77 20.29 -20.77 19.00
C ALA A 77 19.20 -20.26 19.95
N LYS A 78 17.92 -20.57 19.69
CA LYS A 78 16.78 -20.22 20.56
C LYS A 78 16.52 -21.23 21.66
N ASP A 79 16.92 -22.48 21.46
CA ASP A 79 16.78 -23.54 22.46
C ASP A 79 17.62 -23.23 23.71
N ARG A 80 16.92 -23.09 24.85
CA ARG A 80 17.56 -22.80 26.15
C ARG A 80 18.27 -24.01 26.74
N GLN A 81 17.90 -25.22 26.32
CA GLN A 81 18.48 -26.48 26.82
C GLN A 81 19.68 -26.94 25.99
N ASN A 82 19.97 -26.29 24.86
CA ASN A 82 21.09 -26.63 24.02
C ASN A 82 22.43 -26.21 24.67
N PRO A 83 23.32 -27.15 25.05
CA PRO A 83 24.61 -26.81 25.66
C PRO A 83 25.52 -26.04 24.70
N LYS A 84 25.29 -26.15 23.38
CA LYS A 84 26.03 -25.46 22.32
C LYS A 84 25.32 -24.21 21.80
N LYS A 85 24.41 -23.62 22.58
CA LYS A 85 23.64 -22.44 22.17
C LYS A 85 24.51 -21.28 21.68
N ALA A 86 25.60 -20.97 22.40
CA ALA A 86 26.51 -19.88 22.01
C ALA A 86 27.24 -20.17 20.69
N GLU A 87 27.70 -21.40 20.48
CA GLU A 87 28.32 -21.85 19.22
C GLU A 87 27.31 -21.81 18.07
N ALA A 88 26.06 -22.24 18.31
CA ALA A 88 24.98 -22.18 17.32
C ALA A 88 24.65 -20.74 16.94
N GLN A 89 24.63 -19.81 17.90
CA GLN A 89 24.42 -18.39 17.63
C GLN A 89 25.59 -17.77 16.83
N ALA A 90 26.83 -18.10 17.18
CA ALA A 90 28.01 -17.64 16.41
C ALA A 90 28.01 -18.18 14.98
N SER A 91 27.68 -19.46 14.82
CA SER A 91 27.53 -20.12 13.51
C SER A 91 26.39 -19.50 12.69
N LEU A 92 25.26 -19.16 13.33
CA LEU A 92 24.15 -18.44 12.69
C LEU A 92 24.61 -17.07 12.19
N ASN A 93 25.31 -16.30 13.00
CA ASN A 93 25.79 -14.97 12.61
C ASN A 93 26.74 -15.04 11.42
N LEU A 94 27.72 -15.95 11.45
CA LEU A 94 28.65 -16.16 10.34
C LEU A 94 27.93 -16.62 9.06
N PHE A 95 26.94 -17.52 9.21
CA PHE A 95 26.17 -18.00 8.08
C PHE A 95 25.33 -16.89 7.44
N LEU A 96 24.69 -16.04 8.25
CA LEU A 96 23.93 -14.89 7.77
C LEU A 96 24.84 -13.85 7.10
N GLU A 97 26.05 -13.62 7.61
CA GLU A 97 27.05 -12.75 6.97
C GLU A 97 27.44 -13.27 5.59
N THR A 98 27.72 -14.57 5.50
CA THR A 98 28.09 -15.26 4.26
C THR A 98 26.94 -15.22 3.25
N ALA A 99 25.71 -15.49 3.69
CA ALA A 99 24.51 -15.40 2.86
C ALA A 99 24.26 -13.98 2.33
N SER A 100 24.47 -12.96 3.17
CA SER A 100 24.39 -11.56 2.75
C SER A 100 25.41 -11.25 1.65
N GLY A 101 26.67 -11.67 1.84
CA GLY A 101 27.73 -11.55 0.85
C GLY A 101 27.39 -12.23 -0.48
N PHE A 102 26.86 -13.45 -0.42
CA PHE A 102 26.41 -14.19 -1.60
C PHE A 102 25.34 -13.42 -2.38
N TYR A 103 24.25 -12.98 -1.74
CA TYR A 103 23.15 -12.30 -2.44
C TYR A 103 23.54 -10.91 -2.95
N LEU A 104 24.42 -10.18 -2.25
CA LEU A 104 24.98 -8.92 -2.73
C LEU A 104 25.81 -9.13 -4.00
N GLN A 105 26.73 -10.10 -3.97
CA GLN A 105 27.55 -10.45 -5.13
C GLN A 105 26.68 -10.94 -6.29
N PHE A 106 25.69 -11.78 -6.00
CA PHE A 106 24.80 -12.32 -7.01
C PHE A 106 23.95 -11.24 -7.67
N LEU A 107 23.40 -10.30 -6.90
CA LEU A 107 22.69 -9.13 -7.43
C LEU A 107 23.59 -8.29 -8.35
N GLN A 108 24.84 -8.04 -7.94
CA GLN A 108 25.80 -7.35 -8.79
C GLN A 108 26.04 -8.11 -10.10
N MET A 109 26.28 -9.42 -10.03
CA MET A 109 26.49 -10.25 -11.21
C MET A 109 25.30 -10.24 -12.17
N ILE A 110 24.07 -10.32 -11.67
CA ILE A 110 22.85 -10.19 -12.50
C ILE A 110 22.84 -8.83 -13.21
N CYS A 111 23.07 -7.74 -12.47
CA CYS A 111 23.04 -6.40 -13.03
C CYS A 111 24.12 -6.21 -14.11
N SER A 112 25.31 -6.76 -13.92
CA SER A 112 26.42 -6.64 -14.88
C SER A 112 26.19 -7.55 -16.09
N THR A 113 25.73 -8.79 -15.88
CA THR A 113 25.49 -9.78 -16.94
C THR A 113 24.36 -9.33 -17.87
N PHE A 114 23.25 -8.83 -17.31
CA PHE A 114 22.09 -8.38 -18.07
C PHE A 114 22.07 -6.86 -18.33
N LYS A 115 23.17 -6.16 -18.02
CA LYS A 115 23.35 -4.71 -18.26
C LYS A 115 22.22 -3.85 -17.70
N LEU A 116 21.81 -4.13 -16.47
CA LEU A 116 20.75 -3.40 -15.77
C LEU A 116 21.32 -2.15 -15.11
N ASP A 117 20.64 -1.03 -15.34
CA ASP A 117 20.87 0.23 -14.62
C ASP A 117 19.79 0.38 -13.55
N LEU A 118 20.14 0.07 -12.30
CA LEU A 118 19.24 0.17 -11.16
C LEU A 118 19.55 1.44 -10.36
N PRO A 119 18.56 2.21 -9.90
CA PRO A 119 18.78 3.52 -9.27
C PRO A 119 19.72 3.50 -8.05
N PHE A 120 19.70 2.42 -7.28
CA PHE A 120 20.52 2.25 -6.07
C PHE A 120 21.86 1.55 -6.33
N ARG A 121 22.14 1.14 -7.58
CA ARG A 121 23.40 0.46 -7.94
C ARG A 121 24.48 1.50 -8.17
N ARG A 122 25.45 1.57 -7.26
CA ARG A 122 26.72 2.25 -7.55
C ARG A 122 27.53 1.39 -8.53
N ARG A 123 27.88 1.96 -9.70
CA ARG A 123 28.72 1.26 -10.69
C ARG A 123 30.10 0.99 -10.08
N SER A 124 30.74 -0.12 -10.45
CA SER A 124 32.10 -0.47 -9.97
C SER A 124 33.13 0.64 -10.25
N ALA A 125 32.93 1.41 -11.33
CA ALA A 125 33.71 2.60 -11.65
C ALA A 125 33.64 3.69 -10.56
N ALA A 126 32.52 3.81 -9.84
CA ALA A 126 32.36 4.75 -8.73
C ALA A 126 33.22 4.38 -7.50
N PHE A 127 33.72 3.14 -7.45
CA PHE A 127 34.67 2.67 -6.43
C PHE A 127 36.11 2.54 -6.98
N GLY A 128 36.41 3.12 -8.15
CA GLY A 128 37.73 3.04 -8.78
C GLY A 128 38.08 1.67 -9.38
N ILE A 129 37.11 0.75 -9.47
CA ILE A 129 37.31 -0.57 -10.09
C ILE A 129 37.13 -0.42 -11.61
N MET A 130 38.27 -0.32 -12.32
CA MET A 130 38.32 -0.05 -13.77
C MET A 130 37.89 -1.24 -14.65
N ARG A 131 37.86 -2.46 -14.11
CA ARG A 131 37.46 -3.68 -14.83
C ARG A 131 36.58 -4.53 -13.93
N GLU A 132 35.32 -4.66 -14.30
CA GLU A 132 34.44 -5.63 -13.68
C GLU A 132 34.84 -7.01 -14.22
N ASN A 133 35.24 -7.96 -13.35
CA ASN A 133 35.44 -9.36 -13.74
C ASN A 133 34.07 -9.96 -14.07
N THR A 134 33.50 -9.61 -15.23
CA THR A 134 32.30 -10.24 -15.73
C THR A 134 32.70 -11.67 -16.04
N ILE A 135 32.11 -12.63 -15.33
CA ILE A 135 32.26 -14.04 -15.69
C ILE A 135 31.69 -14.16 -17.11
N ASN A 136 32.56 -14.32 -18.10
CA ASN A 136 32.19 -14.43 -19.51
C ASN A 136 31.56 -15.80 -19.74
N TYR A 137 30.29 -15.95 -19.35
CA TYR A 137 29.47 -17.05 -19.80
C TYR A 137 29.29 -16.91 -21.32
N LYS A 138 29.86 -17.84 -22.08
CA LYS A 138 29.60 -17.94 -23.52
C LYS A 138 28.14 -18.33 -23.72
N ASN A 139 27.45 -17.69 -24.68
CA ASN A 139 26.07 -18.00 -25.08
C ASN A 139 24.99 -17.73 -24.02
N ILE A 140 25.06 -16.61 -23.31
CA ILE A 140 23.96 -16.15 -22.42
C ILE A 140 22.69 -15.95 -23.26
N MET A 141 21.58 -16.56 -22.84
CA MET A 141 20.28 -16.35 -23.47
C MET A 141 19.71 -15.01 -23.02
N THR A 142 19.27 -14.17 -23.96
CA THR A 142 18.75 -12.83 -23.67
C THR A 142 17.42 -12.95 -22.90
N PRO A 143 17.35 -12.50 -21.63
CA PRO A 143 16.14 -12.59 -20.82
C PRO A 143 15.16 -11.45 -21.08
N LYS A 144 13.90 -11.62 -20.66
CA LYS A 144 12.93 -10.52 -20.63
C LYS A 144 13.30 -9.53 -19.53
N LYS A 145 13.03 -8.24 -19.77
CA LYS A 145 13.24 -7.18 -18.76
C LYS A 145 12.48 -7.45 -17.46
N SER A 146 11.25 -7.97 -17.54
CA SER A 146 10.45 -8.34 -16.37
C SER A 146 11.11 -9.44 -15.54
N SER A 147 11.68 -10.46 -16.19
CA SER A 147 12.41 -11.56 -15.53
C SER A 147 13.65 -11.05 -14.81
N CYS A 148 14.41 -10.14 -15.43
CA CYS A 148 15.54 -9.47 -14.80
C CYS A 148 15.13 -8.67 -13.55
N LEU A 149 14.06 -7.88 -13.63
CA LEU A 149 13.56 -7.12 -12.49
C LEU A 149 13.05 -8.04 -11.37
N TYR A 150 12.38 -9.14 -11.74
CA TYR A 150 11.93 -10.16 -10.80
C TYR A 150 13.10 -10.78 -10.03
N ILE A 151 14.15 -11.25 -10.70
CA ILE A 151 15.27 -11.89 -10.00
C ILE A 151 16.04 -10.89 -9.12
N CYS A 152 16.17 -9.62 -9.54
CA CYS A 152 16.72 -8.56 -8.67
C CYS A 152 15.83 -8.31 -7.45
N CYS A 153 14.51 -8.25 -7.63
CA CYS A 153 13.53 -8.14 -6.54
C CYS A 153 13.68 -9.32 -5.56
N HIS A 154 13.78 -10.55 -6.08
CA HIS A 154 14.00 -11.77 -5.29
C HIS A 154 15.28 -11.69 -4.43
N CYS A 155 16.41 -11.25 -5.02
CA CYS A 155 17.64 -11.03 -4.25
C CYS A 155 17.47 -9.99 -3.14
N LEU A 156 16.82 -8.86 -3.42
CA LEU A 156 16.59 -7.81 -2.44
C LEU A 156 15.66 -8.27 -1.31
N VAL A 157 14.61 -9.03 -1.60
CA VAL A 157 13.74 -9.62 -0.57
C VAL A 157 14.57 -10.50 0.38
N HIS A 158 15.43 -11.36 -0.15
CA HIS A 158 16.24 -12.24 0.70
C HIS A 158 17.38 -11.52 1.43
N LEU A 159 17.95 -10.46 0.86
CA LEU A 159 18.82 -9.53 1.60
C LEU A 159 18.07 -8.88 2.78
N GLY A 160 16.81 -8.50 2.56
CA GLY A 160 15.92 -8.02 3.61
C GLY A 160 15.63 -9.06 4.68
N ASP A 161 15.38 -10.32 4.29
CA ASP A 161 15.17 -11.43 5.22
C ASP A 161 16.42 -11.67 6.10
N ILE A 162 17.60 -11.72 5.47
CA ILE A 162 18.88 -11.91 6.14
C ILE A 162 19.15 -10.75 7.12
N ALA A 163 18.99 -9.50 6.68
CA ALA A 163 19.13 -8.32 7.55
C ALA A 163 18.17 -8.38 8.75
N ARG A 164 16.92 -8.78 8.53
CA ARG A 164 15.94 -8.97 9.60
C ARG A 164 16.36 -10.09 10.57
N TYR A 165 16.89 -11.20 10.08
CA TYR A 165 17.41 -12.27 10.93
C TYR A 165 18.62 -11.82 11.76
N ARG A 166 19.41 -10.88 11.24
CA ARG A 166 20.50 -10.18 11.95
C ARG A 166 20.03 -9.04 12.85
N GLN A 167 18.72 -8.83 13.00
CA GLN A 167 18.10 -7.72 13.77
C GLN A 167 18.47 -6.31 13.24
N GLN A 168 18.82 -6.19 11.96
CA GLN A 168 19.15 -4.93 11.28
C GLN A 168 17.90 -4.35 10.60
N MET A 169 16.95 -3.86 11.41
CA MET A 169 15.59 -3.54 10.94
C MET A 169 15.55 -2.43 9.87
N GLU A 170 16.34 -1.37 10.03
CA GLU A 170 16.42 -0.28 9.04
C GLU A 170 17.00 -0.75 7.70
N GLN A 171 18.01 -1.62 7.75
CA GLN A 171 18.61 -2.21 6.56
C GLN A 171 17.62 -3.16 5.86
N ALA A 172 16.90 -3.98 6.63
CA ALA A 172 15.85 -4.83 6.11
C ALA A 172 14.75 -4.02 5.40
N GLN A 173 14.29 -2.93 6.03
CA GLN A 173 13.32 -2.01 5.43
C GLN A 173 13.80 -1.44 4.10
N THR A 174 15.07 -0.99 4.06
CA THR A 174 15.68 -0.43 2.85
C THR A 174 15.66 -1.45 1.71
N TYR A 175 16.06 -2.70 1.97
CA TYR A 175 16.01 -3.76 0.97
C TYR A 175 14.59 -4.05 0.47
N TYR A 176 13.61 -4.17 1.37
CA TYR A 176 12.23 -4.42 0.96
C TYR A 176 11.62 -3.25 0.16
N ARG A 177 11.93 -2.00 0.52
CA ARG A 177 11.51 -0.82 -0.25
C ARG A 177 12.12 -0.80 -1.65
N HIS A 178 13.42 -1.12 -1.78
CA HIS A 178 14.03 -1.26 -3.10
C HIS A 178 13.40 -2.40 -3.91
N ALA A 179 13.09 -3.53 -3.27
CA ALA A 179 12.41 -4.65 -3.92
C ALA A 179 11.02 -4.25 -4.45
N ALA A 180 10.22 -3.55 -3.64
CA ALA A 180 8.91 -3.02 -4.03
C ALA A 180 9.01 -2.01 -5.19
N ASN A 181 10.02 -1.14 -5.17
CA ASN A 181 10.23 -0.16 -6.25
C ASN A 181 10.63 -0.81 -7.58
N LEU A 182 11.40 -1.91 -7.55
CA LEU A 182 11.75 -2.67 -8.76
C LEU A 182 10.56 -3.43 -9.36
N SER A 183 9.71 -3.98 -8.51
CA SER A 183 8.59 -4.83 -8.91
C SER A 183 7.33 -4.49 -8.12
N PRO A 184 6.69 -3.33 -8.39
CA PRO A 184 5.54 -2.85 -7.61
C PRO A 184 4.28 -3.72 -7.76
N ASN A 185 4.25 -4.59 -8.77
CA ASN A 185 3.19 -5.59 -8.95
C ASN A 185 3.41 -6.88 -8.14
N ASN A 186 4.57 -7.05 -7.49
CA ASN A 186 4.86 -8.22 -6.66
C ASN A 186 4.40 -7.96 -5.22
N GLY A 187 3.51 -8.79 -4.69
CA GLY A 187 3.00 -8.66 -3.32
C GLY A 187 4.04 -8.96 -2.24
N GLN A 188 5.04 -9.79 -2.53
CA GLN A 188 5.95 -10.34 -1.52
C GLN A 188 6.72 -9.26 -0.72
N PRO A 189 7.34 -8.22 -1.33
CA PRO A 189 8.00 -7.17 -0.57
C PRO A 189 7.08 -6.44 0.41
N TYR A 190 5.83 -6.21 0.03
CA TYR A 190 4.84 -5.55 0.89
C TYR A 190 4.49 -6.43 2.10
N ASN A 191 4.29 -7.74 1.92
CA ASN A 191 4.10 -8.65 3.08
C ASN A 191 5.29 -8.59 4.05
N GLN A 192 6.51 -8.47 3.54
CA GLN A 192 7.70 -8.36 4.39
C GLN A 192 7.78 -7.03 5.15
N LEU A 193 7.39 -5.92 4.50
CA LEU A 193 7.22 -4.63 5.16
C LEU A 193 6.13 -4.69 6.24
N ALA A 194 5.01 -5.36 5.99
CA ALA A 194 3.95 -5.56 6.99
C ALA A 194 4.46 -6.27 8.26
N ILE A 195 5.28 -7.33 8.09
CA ILE A 195 5.89 -8.05 9.22
C ILE A 195 6.84 -7.13 10.00
N LEU A 196 7.58 -6.26 9.30
CA LEU A 196 8.47 -5.29 9.93
C LEU A 196 7.68 -4.28 10.77
N GLU A 197 6.62 -3.69 10.21
CA GLU A 197 5.79 -2.73 10.95
C GLU A 197 5.04 -3.39 12.12
N ALA A 198 4.62 -4.64 11.96
CA ALA A 198 4.01 -5.42 13.04
C ALA A 198 4.98 -5.59 14.23
N SER A 199 6.27 -5.79 13.96
CA SER A 199 7.29 -5.91 15.00
C SER A 199 7.57 -4.58 15.73
N ARG A 200 7.28 -3.44 15.09
CA ARG A 200 7.36 -2.10 15.69
C ARG A 200 6.09 -1.68 16.44
N GLY A 201 5.02 -2.47 16.32
CA GLY A 201 3.72 -2.15 16.90
C GLY A 201 2.90 -1.14 16.10
N ASP A 202 3.32 -0.76 14.89
CA ASP A 202 2.54 0.11 14.00
C ASP A 202 1.45 -0.71 13.31
N LYS A 203 0.27 -0.76 13.95
CA LYS A 203 -0.88 -1.54 13.49
C LYS A 203 -1.44 -1.05 12.15
N LEU A 204 -1.46 0.27 11.93
CA LEU A 204 -2.03 0.84 10.70
C LEU A 204 -1.14 0.50 9.51
N SER A 205 0.16 0.74 9.63
CA SER A 205 1.12 0.42 8.57
C SER A 205 1.21 -1.09 8.31
N THR A 206 1.05 -1.92 9.36
CA THR A 206 0.94 -3.38 9.20
C THR A 206 -0.19 -3.77 8.27
N VAL A 207 -1.41 -3.28 8.52
CA VAL A 207 -2.58 -3.60 7.69
C VAL A 207 -2.44 -2.98 6.31
N PHE A 208 -1.98 -1.73 6.23
CA PHE A 208 -1.68 -1.07 4.95
C PHE A 208 -0.77 -1.94 4.06
N TYR A 209 0.34 -2.45 4.59
CA TYR A 209 1.24 -3.27 3.78
C TYR A 209 0.69 -4.66 3.46
N TYR A 210 -0.13 -5.27 4.34
CA TYR A 210 -0.84 -6.50 3.98
C TYR A 210 -1.82 -6.28 2.83
N ILE A 211 -2.61 -5.20 2.85
CA ILE A 211 -3.52 -4.91 1.74
C ILE A 211 -2.74 -4.57 0.46
N ARG A 212 -1.59 -3.88 0.56
CA ARG A 212 -0.73 -3.61 -0.59
C ARG A 212 -0.19 -4.90 -1.19
N SER A 213 0.15 -5.88 -0.36
CA SER A 213 0.56 -7.22 -0.78
C SER A 213 -0.52 -8.02 -1.53
N LEU A 214 -1.80 -7.66 -1.34
CA LEU A 214 -2.95 -8.36 -1.91
C LEU A 214 -3.57 -7.61 -3.10
N ALA A 215 -3.44 -6.29 -3.13
CA ALA A 215 -4.02 -5.40 -4.13
C ALA A 215 -3.05 -5.08 -5.27
N VAL A 216 -2.39 -6.10 -5.80
CA VAL A 216 -1.42 -6.01 -6.90
C VAL A 216 -1.66 -7.17 -7.87
N ARG A 217 -1.14 -7.08 -9.10
CA ARG A 217 -1.34 -8.12 -10.11
C ARG A 217 -0.76 -9.49 -9.74
N HIS A 218 0.27 -9.53 -8.90
CA HIS A 218 0.85 -10.77 -8.40
C HIS A 218 0.76 -10.78 -6.86
N PRO A 219 -0.44 -11.02 -6.31
CA PRO A 219 -0.65 -10.98 -4.87
C PRO A 219 0.18 -12.08 -4.18
N PHE A 220 0.59 -11.84 -2.95
CA PHE A 220 1.26 -12.85 -2.12
C PHE A 220 0.26 -13.50 -1.17
N PRO A 221 -0.21 -14.74 -1.42
CA PRO A 221 -1.36 -15.32 -0.71
C PRO A 221 -1.17 -15.41 0.81
N VAL A 222 0.07 -15.56 1.28
CA VAL A 222 0.39 -15.60 2.71
C VAL A 222 -0.04 -14.32 3.44
N ALA A 223 -0.08 -13.17 2.75
CA ALA A 223 -0.58 -11.92 3.32
C ALA A 223 -2.05 -12.00 3.71
N ALA A 224 -2.89 -12.75 2.97
CA ALA A 224 -4.30 -12.94 3.31
C ALA A 224 -4.44 -13.71 4.63
N THR A 225 -3.69 -14.81 4.78
CA THR A 225 -3.66 -15.58 6.03
C THR A 225 -3.12 -14.77 7.20
N ASN A 226 -2.10 -13.93 6.98
CA ASN A 226 -1.55 -13.06 8.02
C ASN A 226 -2.54 -11.96 8.44
N LEU A 227 -3.23 -11.35 7.47
CA LEU A 227 -4.26 -10.35 7.70
C LEU A 227 -5.45 -10.93 8.46
N GLU A 228 -5.93 -12.11 8.07
CA GLU A 228 -7.01 -12.83 8.74
C GLU A 228 -6.67 -13.16 10.19
N LYS A 229 -5.44 -13.63 10.45
CA LYS A 229 -4.95 -13.87 11.83
C LYS A 229 -4.90 -12.58 12.64
N PHE A 230 -4.45 -11.48 12.03
CA PHE A 230 -4.39 -10.18 12.68
C PHE A 230 -5.80 -9.66 13.03
N TYR A 231 -6.73 -9.69 12.09
CA TYR A 231 -8.13 -9.30 12.29
C TYR A 231 -8.84 -10.19 13.32
N SER A 232 -8.64 -11.50 13.27
CA SER A 232 -9.19 -12.43 14.26
C SER A 232 -8.73 -12.11 15.68
N LYS A 233 -7.46 -11.69 15.84
CA LYS A 233 -6.93 -11.24 17.13
C LYS A 233 -7.58 -9.93 17.58
N LEU A 234 -7.79 -8.98 16.67
CA LEU A 234 -8.42 -7.69 16.97
C LEU A 234 -9.88 -7.82 17.40
N ILE A 235 -10.67 -8.70 16.74
CA ILE A 235 -12.07 -8.93 17.09
C ILE A 235 -12.20 -9.52 18.50
N LYS A 236 -11.31 -10.45 18.86
CA LYS A 236 -11.28 -11.09 20.19
C LYS A 236 -10.81 -10.14 21.30
N ASP A 237 -10.16 -9.03 20.96
CA ASP A 237 -9.73 -8.03 21.92
C ASP A 237 -10.90 -7.11 22.28
N THR A 238 -11.76 -7.55 23.21
CA THR A 238 -12.94 -6.82 23.69
C THR A 238 -12.61 -5.81 24.80
N ARG A 239 -11.34 -5.52 25.05
CA ARG A 239 -10.91 -4.67 26.18
C ARG A 239 -11.16 -3.17 25.95
N SER A 240 -11.63 -2.78 24.77
CA SER A 240 -11.75 -1.38 24.36
C SER A 240 -13.10 -1.13 23.71
N ASP A 241 -14.06 -0.65 24.51
CA ASP A 241 -15.36 -0.19 23.98
C ASP A 241 -15.27 1.24 23.40
N PHE A 242 -14.12 1.91 23.58
CA PHE A 242 -13.85 3.27 23.06
C PHE A 242 -14.93 4.28 23.47
N ASP A 243 -15.43 4.20 24.71
CA ASP A 243 -16.47 5.07 25.24
C ASP A 243 -15.94 6.42 25.77
N GLY A 244 -14.62 6.63 25.72
CA GLY A 244 -13.99 7.89 26.10
C GLY A 244 -14.39 9.02 25.16
N ALA A 245 -14.71 10.19 25.72
CA ALA A 245 -15.11 11.38 24.96
C ALA A 245 -13.99 11.90 24.02
N ASN A 246 -12.73 11.66 24.37
CA ASN A 246 -11.54 12.07 23.59
C ASN A 246 -10.61 10.88 23.40
N LEU A 247 -10.89 10.07 22.38
CA LEU A 247 -10.01 8.97 21.99
C LEU A 247 -8.66 9.50 21.51
N THR A 248 -7.58 8.82 21.87
CA THR A 248 -6.24 9.06 21.31
C THR A 248 -6.15 8.53 19.87
N MET A 249 -5.16 8.97 19.09
CA MET A 249 -4.94 8.44 17.74
C MET A 249 -4.70 6.92 17.73
N SER A 250 -4.03 6.37 18.74
CA SER A 250 -3.80 4.93 18.86
C SER A 250 -5.10 4.15 19.07
N GLU A 251 -6.01 4.71 19.88
CA GLU A 251 -7.35 4.15 20.08
C GLU A 251 -8.19 4.25 18.83
N ILE A 252 -8.15 5.39 18.11
CA ILE A 252 -8.86 5.56 16.83
C ILE A 252 -8.35 4.57 15.79
N ILE A 253 -7.03 4.38 15.68
CA ILE A 253 -6.45 3.37 14.79
C ILE A 253 -6.92 1.98 15.18
N THR A 254 -6.92 1.65 16.48
CA THR A 254 -7.39 0.34 16.94
C THR A 254 -8.88 0.13 16.66
N ALA A 255 -9.71 1.15 16.89
CA ALA A 255 -11.13 1.15 16.58
C ALA A 255 -11.38 1.00 15.08
N PHE A 256 -10.64 1.73 14.24
CA PHE A 256 -10.69 1.62 12.78
C PHE A 256 -10.31 0.22 12.30
N LEU A 257 -9.25 -0.38 12.85
CA LEU A 257 -8.84 -1.72 12.45
C LEU A 257 -9.80 -2.81 12.98
N GLN A 258 -10.47 -2.59 14.12
CA GLN A 258 -11.57 -3.46 14.57
C GLN A 258 -12.80 -3.32 13.66
N PHE A 259 -13.15 -2.10 13.25
CA PHE A 259 -14.19 -1.83 12.28
C PHE A 259 -13.93 -2.58 10.96
N GLU A 260 -12.73 -2.45 10.40
CA GLU A 260 -12.33 -3.17 9.18
C GLU A 260 -12.32 -4.69 9.38
N ALA A 261 -11.89 -5.17 10.54
CA ALA A 261 -11.89 -6.60 10.85
C ALA A 261 -13.32 -7.20 10.90
N LEU A 262 -14.25 -6.50 11.55
CA LEU A 262 -15.66 -6.92 11.64
C LEU A 262 -16.30 -7.00 10.26
N LEU A 263 -16.06 -6.00 9.40
CA LEU A 263 -16.59 -5.97 8.04
C LEU A 263 -15.94 -7.03 7.14
N HIS A 264 -14.61 -7.20 7.22
CA HIS A 264 -13.88 -8.23 6.47
C HIS A 264 -14.38 -9.65 6.79
N MET A 265 -14.73 -9.91 8.06
CA MET A 265 -15.23 -11.22 8.50
C MET A 265 -16.77 -11.30 8.46
N SER A 266 -17.44 -10.25 7.97
CA SER A 266 -18.90 -10.11 7.94
C SER A 266 -19.56 -10.52 9.27
N THR A 267 -19.02 -10.04 10.38
CA THR A 267 -19.47 -10.40 11.74
C THR A 267 -19.62 -9.16 12.61
N GLY A 268 -20.60 -9.15 13.51
CA GLY A 268 -20.83 -8.04 14.44
C GLY A 268 -21.08 -6.69 13.74
N LEU A 269 -21.90 -6.68 12.69
CA LEU A 269 -22.12 -5.51 11.82
C LEU A 269 -22.73 -4.31 12.57
N ASP A 270 -23.58 -4.54 13.57
CA ASP A 270 -24.09 -3.48 14.45
C ASP A 270 -22.96 -2.76 15.21
N ARG A 271 -21.97 -3.53 15.69
CA ARG A 271 -20.79 -2.98 16.37
C ARG A 271 -19.93 -2.19 15.37
N ALA A 272 -19.77 -2.69 14.14
CA ALA A 272 -19.07 -1.95 13.10
C ALA A 272 -19.75 -0.60 12.81
N ASP A 273 -21.08 -0.58 12.69
CA ASP A 273 -21.84 0.66 12.46
C ASP A 273 -21.73 1.64 13.64
N SER A 274 -21.67 1.14 14.87
CA SER A 274 -21.40 1.97 16.06
C SER A 274 -19.98 2.56 16.07
N LEU A 275 -18.96 1.73 15.79
CA LEU A 275 -17.55 2.15 15.74
C LEU A 275 -17.32 3.23 14.68
N LYS A 276 -17.98 3.13 13.52
CA LYS A 276 -17.95 4.14 12.45
C LYS A 276 -18.14 5.55 13.00
N THR A 277 -19.16 5.78 13.83
CA THR A 277 -19.48 7.10 14.40
C THR A 277 -18.39 7.59 15.36
N LYS A 278 -17.87 6.69 16.21
CA LYS A 278 -16.77 6.99 17.14
C LYS A 278 -15.48 7.37 16.42
N ILE A 279 -15.11 6.60 15.39
CA ILE A 279 -13.92 6.83 14.56
C ILE A 279 -14.01 8.19 13.88
N ILE A 280 -15.12 8.49 13.20
CA ILE A 280 -15.30 9.75 12.47
C ILE A 280 -15.23 10.95 13.41
N THR A 281 -15.90 10.89 14.56
CA THR A 281 -15.89 11.97 15.56
C THR A 281 -14.49 12.21 16.12
N GLY A 282 -13.80 11.15 16.54
CA GLY A 282 -12.44 11.24 17.06
C GLY A 282 -11.47 11.75 16.01
N LEU A 283 -11.54 11.24 14.78
CA LEU A 283 -10.67 11.65 13.69
C LEU A 283 -10.86 13.14 13.37
N GLY A 284 -12.09 13.65 13.40
CA GLY A 284 -12.37 15.08 13.22
C GLY A 284 -11.65 15.97 14.25
N ASN A 285 -11.60 15.55 15.52
CA ASN A 285 -10.85 16.26 16.55
C ASN A 285 -9.34 16.25 16.30
N HIS A 286 -8.79 15.14 15.82
CA HIS A 286 -7.36 15.04 15.50
C HIS A 286 -6.96 15.78 14.23
N ILE A 287 -7.82 15.84 13.21
CA ILE A 287 -7.60 16.67 12.03
C ILE A 287 -7.59 18.15 12.43
N ARG A 288 -8.58 18.57 13.23
CA ARG A 288 -8.69 19.96 13.71
C ARG A 288 -7.49 20.40 14.54
N SER A 289 -7.04 19.52 15.44
CA SER A 289 -5.85 19.76 16.28
C SER A 289 -4.52 19.45 15.57
N GLN A 290 -4.55 18.94 14.33
CA GLN A 290 -3.38 18.54 13.54
C GLN A 290 -2.45 17.54 14.25
N THR A 291 -3.04 16.67 15.06
CA THR A 291 -2.32 15.60 15.77
C THR A 291 -2.31 14.28 14.98
N VAL A 292 -3.08 14.20 13.90
CA VAL A 292 -3.00 13.15 12.88
C VAL A 292 -2.07 13.57 11.75
N SER A 293 -1.37 12.62 11.12
CA SER A 293 -0.52 12.90 9.96
C SER A 293 -1.25 12.59 8.65
N SER A 294 -0.77 13.19 7.54
CA SER A 294 -1.24 12.86 6.19
C SER A 294 -1.13 11.35 5.88
N ALA A 295 -0.04 10.71 6.28
CA ALA A 295 0.16 9.27 6.09
C ALA A 295 -0.90 8.41 6.80
N HIS A 296 -1.33 8.80 8.02
CA HIS A 296 -2.41 8.11 8.71
C HIS A 296 -3.73 8.21 7.91
N LEU A 297 -4.07 9.40 7.42
CA LEU A 297 -5.31 9.60 6.65
C LEU A 297 -5.28 8.85 5.32
N THR A 298 -4.17 8.91 4.58
CA THR A 298 -4.01 8.18 3.32
C THR A 298 -4.04 6.67 3.56
N GLY A 299 -3.45 6.18 4.66
CA GLY A 299 -3.54 4.77 5.07
C GLY A 299 -4.98 4.32 5.37
N ILE A 300 -5.74 5.11 6.12
CA ILE A 300 -7.17 4.85 6.41
C ILE A 300 -7.97 4.80 5.11
N VAL A 301 -7.77 5.77 4.20
CA VAL A 301 -8.44 5.80 2.90
C VAL A 301 -8.06 4.59 2.05
N ALA A 302 -6.78 4.25 1.95
CA ALA A 302 -6.31 3.10 1.17
C ALA A 302 -6.90 1.78 1.68
N ILE A 303 -6.96 1.59 3.00
CA ILE A 303 -7.58 0.41 3.62
C ILE A 303 -9.08 0.35 3.32
N SER A 304 -9.80 1.46 3.47
CA SER A 304 -11.24 1.54 3.17
C SER A 304 -11.53 1.25 1.69
N VAL A 305 -10.73 1.82 0.78
CA VAL A 305 -10.83 1.60 -0.67
C VAL A 305 -10.55 0.15 -1.04
N PHE A 306 -9.55 -0.48 -0.42
CA PHE A 306 -9.27 -1.90 -0.62
C PHE A 306 -10.45 -2.77 -0.17
N ALA A 307 -10.99 -2.50 1.02
CA ALA A 307 -12.10 -3.25 1.58
C ALA A 307 -13.34 -3.16 0.67
N LEU A 308 -13.67 -1.96 0.16
CA LEU A 308 -14.73 -1.77 -0.83
C LEU A 308 -14.46 -2.53 -2.14
N HIS A 309 -13.24 -2.44 -2.67
CA HIS A 309 -12.87 -3.14 -3.89
C HIS A 309 -13.02 -4.66 -3.75
N ARG A 310 -12.61 -5.24 -2.61
CA ARG A 310 -12.80 -6.66 -2.32
C ARG A 310 -14.25 -7.04 -2.09
N ALA A 311 -15.00 -6.20 -1.38
CA ALA A 311 -16.40 -6.47 -1.12
C ALA A 311 -17.21 -6.50 -2.42
N GLN A 312 -16.83 -5.70 -3.43
CA GLN A 312 -17.53 -5.58 -4.70
C GLN A 312 -17.06 -6.56 -5.79
N ASN A 313 -15.84 -7.10 -5.68
CA ASN A 313 -15.24 -7.92 -6.73
C ASN A 313 -14.76 -9.27 -6.20
N ASP A 314 -15.02 -10.33 -6.97
CA ASP A 314 -14.33 -11.61 -6.83
C ASP A 314 -13.06 -11.62 -7.68
N THR A 315 -12.03 -12.34 -7.23
CA THR A 315 -10.82 -12.59 -8.02
C THR A 315 -10.96 -13.87 -8.81
N THR A 316 -10.71 -13.79 -10.12
CA THR A 316 -10.56 -14.97 -10.99
C THR A 316 -9.19 -15.62 -10.83
N ASP A 317 -9.02 -16.83 -11.36
CA ASP A 317 -7.72 -17.53 -11.38
C ASP A 317 -6.61 -16.76 -12.13
N SER A 318 -6.98 -15.83 -13.03
CA SER A 318 -6.02 -14.92 -13.69
C SER A 318 -5.63 -13.70 -12.84
N GLY A 319 -6.25 -13.52 -11.67
CA GLY A 319 -6.02 -12.38 -10.78
C GLY A 319 -6.81 -11.12 -11.16
N ASP A 320 -7.69 -11.20 -12.15
CA ASP A 320 -8.54 -10.10 -12.58
C ASP A 320 -9.81 -10.02 -11.73
N ALA A 321 -10.19 -8.79 -11.36
CA ALA A 321 -11.37 -8.49 -10.57
C ALA A 321 -12.65 -8.60 -11.42
N VAL A 322 -13.60 -9.43 -10.99
CA VAL A 322 -14.93 -9.56 -11.58
C VAL A 322 -15.98 -9.03 -10.61
N ARG A 323 -16.80 -8.09 -11.08
CA ARG A 323 -17.85 -7.48 -10.26
C ARG A 323 -18.89 -8.53 -9.86
N LYS A 324 -19.14 -8.66 -8.55
CA LYS A 324 -20.19 -9.53 -8.01
C LYS A 324 -21.57 -8.98 -8.39
N VAL A 325 -22.40 -9.83 -8.99
CA VAL A 325 -23.75 -9.46 -9.43
C VAL A 325 -24.78 -9.69 -8.31
N ASN A 326 -24.61 -10.72 -7.48
CA ASN A 326 -25.56 -11.11 -6.45
C ASN A 326 -24.90 -11.14 -5.07
N PHE A 327 -25.14 -10.10 -4.28
CA PHE A 327 -24.69 -10.01 -2.88
C PHE A 327 -25.71 -10.64 -1.92
N SER A 328 -25.21 -11.33 -0.89
CA SER A 328 -26.01 -11.70 0.29
C SER A 328 -26.52 -10.46 1.03
N ALA A 329 -27.46 -10.64 1.97
CA ALA A 329 -27.94 -9.53 2.81
C ALA A 329 -26.80 -8.90 3.62
N ASP A 330 -25.93 -9.74 4.20
CA ASP A 330 -24.80 -9.30 5.01
C ASP A 330 -23.73 -8.60 4.15
N GLU A 331 -23.44 -9.12 2.94
CA GLU A 331 -22.51 -8.47 2.01
C GLU A 331 -23.03 -7.09 1.57
N LYS A 332 -24.34 -6.97 1.28
CA LYS A 332 -24.96 -5.66 0.97
C LYS A 332 -24.81 -4.70 2.13
N TRP A 333 -25.03 -5.17 3.36
CA TRP A 333 -24.90 -4.34 4.55
C TRP A 333 -23.45 -3.93 4.80
N CYS A 334 -22.48 -4.82 4.62
CA CYS A 334 -21.05 -4.50 4.70
C CYS A 334 -20.66 -3.40 3.69
N VAL A 335 -21.06 -3.56 2.43
CA VAL A 335 -20.82 -2.54 1.38
C VAL A 335 -21.48 -1.22 1.75
N GLN A 336 -22.70 -1.24 2.27
CA GLN A 336 -23.40 -0.03 2.70
C GLN A 336 -22.66 0.68 3.86
N ILE A 337 -22.19 -0.06 4.87
CA ILE A 337 -21.43 0.51 5.99
C ILE A 337 -20.12 1.14 5.48
N HIS A 338 -19.38 0.46 4.59
CA HIS A 338 -18.15 1.01 4.01
C HIS A 338 -18.39 2.27 3.16
N ILE A 339 -19.46 2.30 2.35
CA ILE A 339 -19.82 3.50 1.57
C ILE A 339 -20.17 4.65 2.51
N ALA A 340 -20.97 4.39 3.55
CA ALA A 340 -21.32 5.39 4.56
C ALA A 340 -20.09 5.91 5.31
N PHE A 341 -19.16 5.03 5.69
CA PHE A 341 -17.89 5.43 6.31
C PHE A 341 -17.05 6.29 5.37
N SER A 342 -16.90 5.90 4.09
CA SER A 342 -16.13 6.63 3.09
C SER A 342 -16.69 8.03 2.83
N ALA A 343 -18.02 8.16 2.73
CA ALA A 343 -18.69 9.45 2.60
C ALA A 343 -18.45 10.34 3.84
N LYS A 344 -18.59 9.79 5.05
CA LYS A 344 -18.34 10.53 6.30
C LYS A 344 -16.87 10.89 6.52
N LEU A 345 -15.96 10.04 6.08
CA LEU A 345 -14.52 10.30 6.08
C LEU A 345 -14.20 11.49 5.16
N LEU A 346 -14.73 11.49 3.93
CA LEU A 346 -14.61 12.62 3.01
C LEU A 346 -15.20 13.90 3.60
N GLU A 347 -16.42 13.84 4.14
CA GLU A 347 -17.11 14.96 4.77
C GLU A 347 -16.27 15.55 5.91
N THR A 348 -15.72 14.72 6.79
CA THR A 348 -14.95 15.15 7.96
C THR A 348 -13.59 15.75 7.56
N MET A 349 -12.90 15.15 6.58
CA MET A 349 -11.69 15.72 6.03
C MET A 349 -11.95 17.09 5.39
N LEU A 350 -12.99 17.20 4.56
CA LEU A 350 -13.38 18.46 3.93
C LEU A 350 -13.77 19.51 4.97
N LEU A 351 -14.62 19.16 5.94
CA LEU A 351 -15.09 20.05 7.01
C LEU A 351 -13.93 20.71 7.76
N HIS A 352 -12.91 19.94 8.12
CA HIS A 352 -11.76 20.43 8.90
C HIS A 352 -10.59 20.95 8.05
N THR A 353 -10.68 20.88 6.72
CA THR A 353 -9.72 21.55 5.84
C THR A 353 -10.02 23.06 5.82
N PRO A 354 -9.03 23.95 6.01
CA PRO A 354 -9.21 25.41 5.90
C PRO A 354 -9.66 25.84 4.49
N LYS A 355 -10.54 26.84 4.40
CA LYS A 355 -11.03 27.38 3.10
C LYS A 355 -10.70 28.86 2.85
N GLU A 356 -10.01 29.56 3.74
CA GLU A 356 -9.88 31.03 3.63
C GLU A 356 -8.44 31.54 3.88
N ASP A 357 -7.42 30.66 3.85
CA ASP A 357 -6.05 31.01 4.23
C ASP A 357 -5.01 30.34 3.30
N ASN A 358 -3.78 30.86 3.25
CA ASN A 358 -2.66 30.27 2.47
C ASN A 358 -2.27 28.84 2.93
N LYS A 359 -2.86 28.38 4.05
CA LYS A 359 -2.67 27.06 4.65
C LYS A 359 -3.48 25.96 3.97
N ALA A 360 -4.50 26.29 3.15
CA ALA A 360 -5.36 25.29 2.52
C ALA A 360 -4.57 24.33 1.62
N ARG A 361 -3.66 24.87 0.79
CA ARG A 361 -2.87 24.11 -0.20
C ARG A 361 -1.88 23.08 0.38
N ASP A 362 -1.52 23.24 1.66
CA ASP A 362 -0.52 22.42 2.33
C ASP A 362 -1.14 21.58 3.45
N PHE A 363 -2.47 21.58 3.55
CA PHE A 363 -3.15 20.95 4.66
C PHE A 363 -3.10 19.42 4.57
N LEU A 364 -2.94 18.77 5.72
CA LEU A 364 -2.65 17.34 5.84
C LEU A 364 -3.72 16.40 5.27
N THR A 365 -4.94 16.90 5.01
CA THR A 365 -6.06 16.12 4.46
C THR A 365 -6.00 15.99 2.94
N LEU A 366 -5.32 16.90 2.24
CA LEU A 366 -5.40 16.98 0.77
C LEU A 366 -4.96 15.69 0.06
N PRO A 367 -3.88 15.00 0.48
CA PRO A 367 -3.49 13.73 -0.14
C PRO A 367 -4.58 12.67 -0.01
N ALA A 368 -5.17 12.52 1.17
CA ALA A 368 -6.23 11.55 1.44
C ALA A 368 -7.54 11.88 0.70
N ILE A 369 -7.91 13.17 0.63
CA ILE A 369 -9.05 13.65 -0.18
C ILE A 369 -8.81 13.32 -1.65
N LYS A 370 -7.61 13.60 -2.17
CA LYS A 370 -7.23 13.34 -3.57
C LYS A 370 -7.36 11.85 -3.89
N VAL A 371 -6.77 10.97 -3.08
CA VAL A 371 -6.84 9.51 -3.25
C VAL A 371 -8.28 9.00 -3.21
N LEU A 372 -9.11 9.51 -2.30
CA LEU A 372 -10.51 9.10 -2.20
C LEU A 372 -11.33 9.55 -3.42
N ILE A 373 -11.08 10.76 -3.95
CA ILE A 373 -11.72 11.25 -5.16
C ILE A 373 -11.22 10.50 -6.41
N ASP A 374 -9.95 10.11 -6.48
CA ASP A 374 -9.44 9.25 -7.56
C ASP A 374 -10.16 7.90 -7.61
N TRP A 375 -10.51 7.35 -6.45
CA TRP A 375 -11.32 6.12 -6.38
C TRP A 375 -12.77 6.37 -6.82
N LEU A 376 -13.39 7.49 -6.40
CA LEU A 376 -14.75 7.87 -6.82
C LEU A 376 -14.83 8.16 -8.33
N PHE A 377 -13.74 8.66 -8.93
CA PHE A 377 -13.62 8.85 -10.37
C PHE A 377 -13.80 7.54 -11.14
N LEU A 378 -13.25 6.44 -10.62
CA LEU A 378 -13.41 5.10 -11.19
C LEU A 378 -14.76 4.44 -10.84
N ASN A 379 -15.34 4.79 -9.69
CA ASN A 379 -16.55 4.17 -9.14
C ASN A 379 -17.72 5.16 -9.11
N LYS A 380 -18.02 5.76 -10.27
CA LYS A 380 -18.99 6.86 -10.42
C LYS A 380 -20.41 6.51 -9.95
N ASP A 381 -20.78 5.23 -9.96
CA ASP A 381 -22.07 4.74 -9.48
C ASP A 381 -22.23 4.89 -7.95
N VAL A 382 -21.12 4.92 -7.20
CA VAL A 382 -21.13 5.16 -5.75
C VAL A 382 -21.64 6.57 -5.43
N LEU A 383 -21.40 7.55 -6.30
CA LEU A 383 -21.87 8.93 -6.13
C LEU A 383 -23.40 9.08 -6.24
N GLN A 384 -24.08 8.06 -6.76
CA GLN A 384 -25.55 8.03 -6.83
C GLN A 384 -26.20 7.53 -5.53
N LYS A 385 -25.39 7.09 -4.56
CA LYS A 385 -25.88 6.58 -3.28
C LYS A 385 -26.31 7.75 -2.38
N LYS A 386 -27.30 7.49 -1.51
CA LYS A 386 -27.87 8.49 -0.58
C LYS A 386 -26.83 9.11 0.35
N GLU A 387 -25.74 8.39 0.62
CA GLU A 387 -24.62 8.82 1.43
C GLU A 387 -23.84 9.99 0.80
N PHE A 388 -23.96 10.20 -0.52
CA PHE A 388 -23.30 11.28 -1.25
C PHE A 388 -24.29 12.37 -1.70
N ILE A 389 -25.52 12.00 -2.06
CA ILE A 389 -26.53 12.96 -2.53
C ILE A 389 -27.03 13.85 -1.38
N ASN A 390 -27.22 15.17 -1.65
CA ASN A 390 -27.74 16.15 -0.70
C ASN A 390 -26.94 16.28 0.61
N THR A 391 -25.61 16.09 0.54
CA THR A 391 -24.70 16.21 1.69
C THR A 391 -23.92 17.51 1.71
N SER A 392 -23.31 17.83 2.86
CA SER A 392 -22.46 19.02 3.01
C SER A 392 -21.12 18.90 2.25
N ILE A 393 -20.73 17.66 1.89
CA ILE A 393 -19.51 17.32 1.14
C ILE A 393 -19.29 18.28 -0.02
N TRP A 394 -20.30 18.45 -0.87
CA TRP A 394 -20.14 19.21 -2.12
C TRP A 394 -20.04 20.71 -1.90
N CYS A 395 -20.71 21.24 -0.87
CA CYS A 395 -20.60 22.64 -0.49
C CYS A 395 -19.18 22.94 0.00
N ASP A 396 -18.63 22.10 0.88
CA ASP A 396 -17.29 22.27 1.41
C ASP A 396 -16.20 21.99 0.35
N LEU A 397 -16.43 21.02 -0.54
CA LEU A 397 -15.57 20.79 -1.70
C LEU A 397 -15.55 22.01 -2.61
N CYS A 398 -16.70 22.58 -3.00
CA CYS A 398 -16.74 23.76 -3.86
C CYS A 398 -15.99 24.95 -3.25
N LYS A 399 -16.17 25.20 -1.94
CA LYS A 399 -15.41 26.24 -1.22
C LYS A 399 -13.91 25.98 -1.29
N LEU A 400 -13.48 24.75 -0.98
CA LEU A 400 -12.07 24.36 -1.05
C LEU A 400 -11.51 24.56 -2.47
N LEU A 401 -12.20 24.07 -3.50
CA LEU A 401 -11.78 24.17 -4.89
C LEU A 401 -11.62 25.62 -5.35
N ASN A 402 -12.55 26.51 -4.96
CA ASN A 402 -12.45 27.94 -5.24
C ASN A 402 -11.21 28.56 -4.58
N THR A 403 -10.91 28.19 -3.33
CA THR A 403 -9.72 28.64 -2.62
C THR A 403 -8.44 28.14 -3.27
N LEU A 404 -8.38 26.85 -3.61
CA LEU A 404 -7.23 26.26 -4.30
C LEU A 404 -7.00 26.91 -5.67
N GLN A 405 -8.08 27.14 -6.43
CA GLN A 405 -7.99 27.82 -7.72
C GLN A 405 -7.51 29.26 -7.59
N TRP A 406 -7.96 29.99 -6.57
CA TRP A 406 -7.45 31.34 -6.30
C TRP A 406 -5.95 31.29 -5.96
N LEU A 407 -5.53 30.41 -5.04
CA LEU A 407 -4.12 30.26 -4.64
C LEU A 407 -3.19 29.91 -5.81
N LEU A 408 -3.64 29.09 -6.77
CA LEU A 408 -2.89 28.75 -7.98
C LEU A 408 -2.70 29.95 -8.93
N ASN A 409 -3.59 30.94 -8.88
CA ASN A 409 -3.61 32.09 -9.79
C ASN A 409 -3.13 33.41 -9.15
N ASP A 410 -3.09 33.50 -7.81
CA ASP A 410 -2.79 34.75 -7.07
C ASP A 410 -1.29 35.11 -7.08
N SER A 411 -0.42 34.15 -7.42
CA SER A 411 0.98 34.47 -7.68
C SER A 411 1.07 35.20 -9.03
N ASN A 412 1.71 36.37 -9.07
CA ASN A 412 2.01 37.19 -10.28
C ASN A 412 2.81 36.45 -11.39
N LYS A 413 2.93 35.12 -11.30
CA LYS A 413 3.32 34.17 -12.33
C LYS A 413 2.39 32.96 -12.17
N PRO A 414 1.52 32.63 -13.16
CA PRO A 414 0.80 31.36 -13.11
C PRO A 414 1.82 30.24 -12.94
N VAL A 415 1.60 29.37 -11.95
CA VAL A 415 2.51 28.25 -11.71
C VAL A 415 2.38 27.28 -12.87
N ASP A 416 3.33 27.34 -13.81
CA ASP A 416 3.38 26.40 -14.92
C ASP A 416 3.90 25.04 -14.44
N VAL A 417 2.94 24.15 -14.17
CA VAL A 417 3.17 22.75 -13.79
C VAL A 417 2.90 21.79 -14.94
N THR A 418 2.70 22.27 -16.18
CA THR A 418 2.36 21.43 -17.34
C THR A 418 3.41 20.33 -17.59
N ASN A 419 4.69 20.66 -17.39
CA ASN A 419 5.81 19.71 -17.50
C ASN A 419 5.79 18.58 -16.44
N PHE A 420 4.95 18.71 -15.41
CA PHE A 420 4.82 17.77 -14.28
C PHE A 420 3.47 17.03 -14.25
N GLU A 421 2.62 17.16 -15.27
CA GLU A 421 1.29 16.54 -15.28
C GLU A 421 1.34 15.01 -15.08
N ASP A 422 2.31 14.36 -15.74
CA ASP A 422 2.57 12.92 -15.64
C ASP A 422 3.43 12.53 -14.41
N THR A 423 3.82 13.48 -13.54
CA THR A 423 4.70 13.19 -12.40
C THR A 423 3.87 12.73 -11.20
N PRO A 424 4.08 11.52 -10.65
CA PRO A 424 3.31 11.07 -9.50
C PRO A 424 3.63 11.90 -8.26
N LEU A 425 2.62 12.16 -7.44
CA LEU A 425 2.78 12.70 -6.09
C LEU A 425 3.22 11.58 -5.11
N PRO A 426 3.65 11.91 -3.88
CA PRO A 426 4.01 10.91 -2.89
C PRO A 426 2.90 9.87 -2.64
N GLU A 427 1.65 10.30 -2.50
CA GLU A 427 0.50 9.40 -2.32
C GLU A 427 0.21 8.49 -3.52
N ASP A 428 0.59 8.91 -4.74
CA ASP A 428 0.48 8.10 -5.95
C ASP A 428 1.56 7.03 -5.99
N THR A 429 2.77 7.41 -5.54
CA THR A 429 3.93 6.55 -5.49
C THR A 429 3.73 5.44 -4.47
N ASP A 430 3.21 5.77 -3.28
CA ASP A 430 2.88 4.80 -2.23
C ASP A 430 1.80 3.79 -2.68
N LEU A 431 0.88 4.25 -3.53
CA LEU A 431 -0.23 3.46 -4.07
C LEU A 431 -0.02 3.04 -5.54
N ARG A 432 1.23 3.07 -6.03
CA ARG A 432 1.57 2.59 -7.38
C ARG A 432 1.19 1.12 -7.54
N CYS A 433 0.54 0.77 -8.64
CA CYS A 433 0.06 -0.60 -8.90
C CYS A 433 -0.94 -1.13 -7.85
N PHE A 434 -1.55 -0.24 -7.06
CA PHE A 434 -2.67 -0.60 -6.20
C PHE A 434 -3.93 -0.78 -7.06
N GLN A 435 -4.37 -2.02 -7.25
CA GLN A 435 -5.45 -2.37 -8.20
C GLN A 435 -6.69 -1.47 -8.13
N PRO A 436 -7.21 -1.07 -6.94
CA PRO A 436 -8.38 -0.19 -6.87
C PRO A 436 -8.20 1.21 -7.51
N LEU A 437 -6.95 1.65 -7.70
CA LEU A 437 -6.58 2.97 -8.26
C LEU A 437 -5.70 2.87 -9.51
N GLU A 438 -5.26 1.66 -9.87
CA GLU A 438 -4.31 1.42 -10.95
C GLU A 438 -4.74 2.06 -12.30
N PRO A 439 -6.01 2.02 -12.72
CA PRO A 439 -6.43 2.68 -13.95
C PRO A 439 -6.17 4.19 -13.96
N THR A 440 -6.48 4.90 -12.86
CA THR A 440 -6.23 6.34 -12.73
C THR A 440 -4.74 6.66 -12.73
N TYR A 441 -3.91 5.79 -12.16
CA TYR A 441 -2.48 6.03 -12.00
C TYR A 441 -1.64 5.58 -13.21
N SER A 442 -2.26 4.89 -14.18
CA SER A 442 -1.60 4.43 -15.39
C SER A 442 -1.08 5.57 -16.28
N CYS A 443 -1.58 6.80 -16.10
CA CYS A 443 -1.13 7.99 -16.81
C CYS A 443 0.18 8.58 -16.25
N TYR A 444 0.62 8.16 -15.05
CA TYR A 444 1.81 8.71 -14.43
C TYR A 444 3.10 7.98 -14.86
N ASN A 445 4.15 8.78 -15.08
CA ASN A 445 5.49 8.30 -15.25
C ASN A 445 6.21 8.17 -13.89
N PHE A 446 6.11 6.98 -13.29
CA PHE A 446 6.75 6.69 -12.01
C PHE A 446 8.29 6.71 -12.00
N SER A 447 8.96 6.85 -13.14
CA SER A 447 10.41 7.13 -13.12
C SER A 447 10.71 8.55 -12.64
N LYS A 448 9.76 9.48 -12.76
CA LYS A 448 9.90 10.89 -12.33
C LYS A 448 9.72 11.08 -10.81
N ALA A 449 9.22 10.07 -10.09
CA ALA A 449 9.02 10.13 -8.63
C ALA A 449 10.31 10.40 -7.85
N PHE A 450 11.47 10.10 -8.45
CA PHE A 450 12.79 10.29 -7.85
C PHE A 450 13.56 11.46 -8.49
N SER A 451 12.90 12.30 -9.31
CA SER A 451 13.54 13.47 -9.91
C SER A 451 13.74 14.56 -8.87
N GLU A 452 14.94 15.16 -8.84
CA GLU A 452 15.26 16.30 -7.98
C GLU A 452 14.49 17.59 -8.39
N ASP A 453 13.86 17.60 -9.57
CA ASP A 453 13.16 18.76 -10.12
C ASP A 453 11.80 19.07 -9.45
N LEU A 454 11.22 18.10 -8.74
CA LEU A 454 9.92 18.25 -8.08
C LEU A 454 10.11 18.77 -6.65
N THR A 455 10.11 20.09 -6.49
CA THR A 455 10.20 20.70 -5.17
C THR A 455 8.90 20.49 -4.37
N PRO A 456 8.95 20.51 -3.01
CA PRO A 456 7.73 20.40 -2.19
C PRO A 456 6.67 21.46 -2.51
N ALA A 457 7.06 22.63 -3.02
CA ALA A 457 6.13 23.65 -3.49
C ALA A 457 5.37 23.22 -4.75
N ARG A 458 6.10 22.65 -5.73
CA ARG A 458 5.49 22.10 -6.95
C ARG A 458 4.58 20.92 -6.65
N GLU A 459 4.93 20.04 -5.70
CA GLU A 459 4.05 18.96 -5.27
C GLU A 459 2.70 19.49 -4.76
N ARG A 460 2.74 20.57 -3.97
CA ARG A 460 1.55 21.20 -3.40
C ARG A 460 0.68 21.82 -4.49
N ASP A 461 1.29 22.56 -5.40
CA ASP A 461 0.58 23.20 -6.52
C ASP A 461 -0.02 22.14 -7.48
N LEU A 462 0.73 21.08 -7.79
CA LEU A 462 0.26 19.97 -8.63
C LEU A 462 -0.91 19.22 -7.97
N ARG A 463 -0.87 19.01 -6.65
CA ARG A 463 -2.00 18.41 -5.89
C ARG A 463 -3.24 19.28 -5.96
N CYS A 464 -3.09 20.59 -5.80
CA CYS A 464 -4.19 21.54 -5.92
C CYS A 464 -4.79 21.52 -7.33
N GLN A 465 -3.94 21.51 -8.37
CA GLN A 465 -4.37 21.43 -9.76
C GLN A 465 -5.18 20.16 -10.03
N ARG A 466 -4.75 19.00 -9.52
CA ARG A 466 -5.46 17.73 -9.66
C ARG A 466 -6.81 17.71 -8.95
N LEU A 467 -6.90 18.29 -7.75
CA LEU A 467 -8.19 18.46 -7.05
C LEU A 467 -9.14 19.39 -7.83
N VAL A 468 -8.63 20.49 -8.39
CA VAL A 468 -9.41 21.38 -9.26
C VAL A 468 -9.87 20.66 -10.53
N ALA A 469 -9.02 19.81 -11.13
CA ALA A 469 -9.40 18.98 -12.27
C ALA A 469 -10.54 18.01 -11.93
N HIS A 470 -10.50 17.37 -10.76
CA HIS A 470 -11.62 16.55 -10.27
C HIS A 470 -12.91 17.34 -10.06
N GLY A 471 -12.80 18.58 -9.57
CA GLY A 471 -13.95 19.49 -9.48
C GLY A 471 -14.60 19.75 -10.84
N LYS A 472 -13.78 19.99 -11.88
CA LYS A 472 -14.27 20.18 -13.25
C LYS A 472 -14.91 18.91 -13.80
N TRP A 473 -14.28 17.76 -13.56
CA TRP A 473 -14.83 16.45 -13.91
C TRP A 473 -16.21 16.23 -13.29
N LEU A 474 -16.39 16.47 -11.99
CA LEU A 474 -17.68 16.35 -11.31
C LEU A 474 -18.76 17.23 -11.96
N ALA A 475 -18.39 18.46 -12.36
CA ALA A 475 -19.32 19.40 -12.96
C ALA A 475 -19.69 19.06 -14.43
N GLN A 476 -18.76 18.48 -15.18
CA GLN A 476 -18.91 18.22 -16.62
C GLN A 476 -19.48 16.82 -16.88
N ASP A 477 -18.80 15.80 -16.39
CA ASP A 477 -19.11 14.39 -16.69
C ASP A 477 -20.27 13.84 -15.84
N LEU A 478 -20.52 14.46 -14.68
CA LEU A 478 -21.58 14.07 -13.74
C LEU A 478 -22.62 15.17 -13.52
N SER A 479 -22.82 16.03 -14.54
CA SER A 479 -23.77 17.15 -14.50
C SER A 479 -25.20 16.72 -14.14
N GLN A 480 -25.62 15.50 -14.49
CA GLN A 480 -26.91 14.92 -14.13
C GLN A 480 -27.12 14.77 -12.62
N LEU A 481 -26.05 14.56 -11.85
CA LEU A 481 -26.13 14.42 -10.39
C LEU A 481 -26.18 15.77 -9.69
N LYS A 482 -25.82 16.86 -10.38
CA LYS A 482 -25.82 18.24 -9.87
C LYS A 482 -25.06 18.43 -8.55
N LEU A 483 -24.05 17.58 -8.30
CA LEU A 483 -23.24 17.63 -7.09
C LEU A 483 -22.38 18.89 -7.07
N VAL A 484 -21.74 19.20 -8.20
CA VAL A 484 -20.90 20.38 -8.40
C VAL A 484 -21.32 21.05 -9.72
N ILE A 485 -21.35 22.38 -9.71
CA ILE A 485 -21.64 23.23 -10.87
C ILE A 485 -20.42 24.13 -11.08
N TYR A 486 -19.91 24.17 -12.30
CA TYR A 486 -18.78 25.01 -12.69
C TYR A 486 -19.23 26.07 -13.70
N GLN A 487 -19.00 27.34 -13.36
CA GLN A 487 -19.28 28.48 -14.24
C GLN A 487 -17.97 29.19 -14.58
N PRO A 488 -17.51 29.14 -15.84
CA PRO A 488 -16.32 29.88 -16.26
C PRO A 488 -16.66 31.38 -16.28
N THR A 489 -16.24 32.11 -15.26
CA THR A 489 -16.40 33.56 -15.18
C THR A 489 -15.11 34.27 -15.58
N LYS A 490 -15.22 35.50 -16.10
CA LYS A 490 -14.05 36.38 -16.36
C LYS A 490 -13.34 36.81 -15.07
N SER A 491 -13.96 36.58 -13.91
CA SER A 491 -13.41 36.82 -12.58
C SER A 491 -12.81 35.52 -12.04
N ILE A 492 -11.65 35.61 -11.39
CA ILE A 492 -10.99 34.44 -10.76
C ILE A 492 -11.73 34.02 -9.48
N ARG A 493 -12.62 34.85 -8.93
CA ARG A 493 -13.32 34.57 -7.67
C ARG A 493 -14.58 33.72 -7.87
N ASN A 494 -14.59 32.55 -7.20
CA ASN A 494 -15.71 31.61 -7.03
C ASN A 494 -16.36 31.08 -8.33
N GLN A 495 -15.85 29.97 -8.85
CA GLN A 495 -16.34 29.31 -10.08
C GLN A 495 -17.08 28.00 -9.82
N PHE A 496 -16.80 27.35 -8.70
CA PHE A 496 -17.47 26.13 -8.25
C PHE A 496 -18.61 26.47 -7.28
N SER A 497 -19.77 25.88 -7.49
CA SER A 497 -20.94 25.98 -6.62
C SER A 497 -21.70 24.66 -6.57
N THR A 498 -22.66 24.52 -5.67
CA THR A 498 -23.53 23.34 -5.57
C THR A 498 -24.98 23.79 -5.37
N GLN A 499 -25.94 22.96 -5.76
CA GLN A 499 -27.33 23.22 -5.40
C GLN A 499 -27.46 23.05 -3.89
N LYS A 500 -27.89 24.10 -3.18
CA LYS A 500 -28.02 24.06 -1.72
C LYS A 500 -28.81 22.80 -1.32
N ALA A 501 -28.16 21.89 -0.58
CA ALA A 501 -28.88 20.89 0.19
C ALA A 501 -29.82 21.65 1.14
N ALA A 502 -31.09 21.24 1.22
CA ALA A 502 -31.99 21.76 2.22
C ALA A 502 -31.32 21.55 3.58
N GLN A 503 -30.95 22.64 4.25
CA GLN A 503 -30.48 22.55 5.62
C GLN A 503 -31.62 21.92 6.42
N ALA A 504 -31.35 20.81 7.11
CA ALA A 504 -32.22 20.35 8.17
C ALA A 504 -32.21 21.46 9.22
N THR A 505 -33.16 22.38 9.13
CA THR A 505 -33.48 23.30 10.21
C THR A 505 -34.01 22.44 11.34
N ASP A 506 -33.24 22.33 12.42
CA ASP A 506 -33.78 22.01 13.74
C ASP A 506 -34.79 23.11 14.08
N ASN A 507 -36.03 22.95 13.60
CA ASN A 507 -37.16 23.72 14.07
C ASN A 507 -37.51 23.19 15.45
N ASN A 508 -36.79 23.67 16.47
CA ASN A 508 -37.32 23.80 17.81
C ASN A 508 -38.45 24.84 17.78
N GLN A 509 -39.59 24.47 17.20
CA GLN A 509 -40.86 25.15 17.47
C GLN A 509 -41.55 24.39 18.59
N VAL A 510 -41.48 25.00 19.78
CA VAL A 510 -42.32 24.66 20.92
C VAL A 510 -43.78 24.65 20.46
N PRO A 511 -44.55 23.56 20.67
CA PRO A 511 -45.94 23.53 20.23
C PRO A 511 -46.76 24.55 21.02
N GLN A 512 -47.33 25.54 20.33
CA GLN A 512 -48.35 26.41 20.91
C GLN A 512 -49.60 25.58 21.24
N LYS A 513 -50.06 25.69 22.49
CA LYS A 513 -51.33 25.12 22.96
C LYS A 513 -52.51 25.64 22.11
N PRO A 514 -53.48 24.78 21.77
CA PRO A 514 -54.69 25.23 21.09
C PRO A 514 -55.58 26.07 22.03
N PRO A 515 -56.37 27.02 21.50
CA PRO A 515 -57.18 27.92 22.30
C PRO A 515 -58.35 27.18 22.98
N GLN A 516 -58.56 27.47 24.26
CA GLN A 516 -59.68 26.97 25.06
C GLN A 516 -61.03 27.44 24.48
N ARG A 517 -61.93 26.48 24.20
CA ARG A 517 -63.35 26.77 23.96
C ARG A 517 -63.99 27.24 25.26
N GLN A 518 -64.59 28.43 25.23
CA GLN A 518 -65.58 28.87 26.22
C GLN A 518 -66.86 28.06 26.02
N ASN A 519 -67.23 27.26 27.01
CA ASN A 519 -68.61 26.77 27.15
C ASN A 519 -69.30 27.62 28.21
N VAL A 520 -70.27 28.40 27.73
CA VAL A 520 -71.31 29.06 28.50
C VAL A 520 -72.27 27.97 29.01
N ALA A 521 -72.51 27.96 30.32
CA ALA A 521 -73.51 27.10 30.94
C ALA A 521 -74.92 27.60 30.63
N MET A 522 -75.89 26.68 30.51
CA MET A 522 -77.26 26.93 30.92
C MET A 522 -78.01 25.61 31.13
N GLN A 523 -78.44 25.44 32.39
CA GLN A 523 -79.59 24.70 32.95
C GLN A 523 -79.77 23.21 32.62
#